data_AF-A0A1B6D128-F1
#
_entry.id   AF-A0A1B6D128-F1
#
_cell.length_a   1.000
_cell.length_b   1.000
_cell.length_c   1.000
_cell.angle_alpha   90.00
_cell.angle_beta   90.00
_cell.angle_gamma   90.00
#
_symmetry.space_group_name_H-M   'P 1'
#
loop_
_entity.id
_entity.type
_entity.pdbx_description
1 polymer ?
#
loop_
_entity_poly.entity_id
_entity_poly.type
_entity_poly.pdbx_seq_one_letter_code
_entity_poly.pdbx_strand_id
1 'polypeptide(L)'
;MFSLKIEATSIFLFALFTIASSELTGKEISALVSDYMNISMKALDITFDILYEQGVQGFVSKEDFQRFRESSKKYIDKLRLVLEKLETNKVKKSDKHYVAIKTIMDGMIDLQDIESVPIDQAVQRLKDFNIKARDMFDCFSKYEDKSFTK
;
A
#
# COMPACT_ATOMS: atom_id res chain seq x y z
N MET A 1 -51.31 3.57 -44.06
CA MET A 1 -51.04 2.68 -42.92
C MET A 1 -49.55 2.84 -42.59
N PHE A 2 -49.21 3.79 -41.73
CA PHE A 2 -47.83 4.12 -41.38
C PHE A 2 -47.39 3.23 -40.22
N SER A 3 -46.45 2.31 -40.48
CA SER A 3 -45.86 1.48 -39.44
C SER A 3 -44.63 2.19 -38.89
N LEU A 4 -44.72 2.61 -37.63
CA LEU A 4 -43.62 3.14 -36.84
C LEU A 4 -42.46 2.13 -36.81
N LYS A 5 -41.33 2.48 -37.44
CA LYS A 5 -40.02 1.86 -37.20
C LYS A 5 -39.07 2.93 -36.68
N ILE A 6 -39.35 3.49 -35.50
CA ILE A 6 -38.48 4.48 -34.86
C ILE A 6 -38.40 4.20 -33.35
N GLU A 7 -38.10 2.98 -32.88
CA GLU A 7 -37.95 2.78 -31.42
C GLU A 7 -36.83 1.82 -30.98
N ALA A 8 -36.10 1.17 -31.89
CA ALA A 8 -35.03 0.25 -31.47
C ALA A 8 -33.62 0.90 -31.46
N THR A 9 -33.40 1.96 -32.24
CA THR A 9 -32.06 2.52 -32.45
C THR A 9 -31.67 3.58 -31.42
N SER A 10 -32.65 4.21 -30.75
CA SER A 10 -32.39 5.31 -29.80
C SER A 10 -32.00 4.86 -28.39
N ILE A 11 -32.29 3.61 -28.01
CA ILE A 11 -31.92 3.05 -26.70
C ILE A 11 -30.45 2.62 -26.68
N PHE A 12 -29.90 2.21 -27.83
CA PHE A 12 -28.52 1.72 -27.93
C PHE A 12 -27.46 2.84 -27.84
N LEU A 13 -27.81 4.10 -28.17
CA LEU A 13 -26.89 5.23 -28.02
C LEU A 13 -26.78 5.75 -26.57
N PHE A 14 -27.77 5.51 -25.70
CA PHE A 14 -27.70 5.91 -24.30
C PHE A 14 -26.82 4.98 -23.45
N ALA A 15 -26.57 3.74 -23.89
CA ALA A 15 -25.62 2.83 -23.24
C ALA A 15 -24.15 3.22 -23.51
N LEU A 16 -23.91 4.03 -24.54
CA LEU A 16 -22.61 4.62 -24.88
C LEU A 16 -22.40 6.00 -24.24
N PHE A 17 -23.34 6.49 -23.41
CA PHE A 17 -23.07 7.55 -22.43
C PHE A 17 -22.28 6.94 -21.26
N THR A 18 -21.08 6.47 -21.59
CA THR A 18 -19.83 6.81 -20.91
C THR A 18 -20.04 7.38 -19.51
N ILE A 19 -20.14 6.49 -18.54
CA ILE A 19 -19.51 6.70 -17.25
C ILE A 19 -18.01 6.78 -17.55
N ALA A 20 -17.56 7.91 -18.08
CA ALA A 20 -16.19 8.34 -17.93
C ALA A 20 -16.04 8.64 -16.43
N SER A 21 -15.98 7.60 -15.61
CA SER A 21 -15.35 7.73 -14.30
C SER A 21 -13.93 8.10 -14.64
N SER A 22 -13.62 9.39 -14.61
CA SER A 22 -12.26 9.88 -14.74
C SER A 22 -11.43 9.08 -13.75
N GLU A 23 -10.55 8.21 -14.24
CA GLU A 23 -9.64 7.48 -13.39
C GLU A 23 -8.81 8.53 -12.65
N LEU A 24 -8.75 8.40 -11.31
CA LEU A 24 -7.94 9.29 -10.53
C LEU A 24 -6.49 9.19 -11.01
N THR A 25 -5.90 10.34 -11.28
CA THR A 25 -4.48 10.46 -11.61
C THR A 25 -3.64 10.05 -10.42
N GLY A 26 -2.37 9.68 -10.66
CA GLY A 26 -1.45 9.36 -9.56
C GLY A 26 -1.27 10.51 -8.56
N LYS A 27 -1.37 11.77 -9.00
CA LYS A 27 -1.31 12.94 -8.10
C LYS A 27 -2.53 12.99 -7.18
N GLU A 28 -3.73 12.72 -7.69
CA GLU A 28 -4.95 12.66 -6.88
C GLU A 28 -4.94 11.48 -5.91
N ILE A 29 -4.45 10.32 -6.34
CA ILE A 29 -4.29 9.16 -5.46
C ILE A 29 -3.26 9.44 -4.36
N SER A 30 -2.12 10.06 -4.70
CA SER A 30 -1.12 10.48 -3.72
C SER A 30 -1.70 11.48 -2.72
N ALA A 31 -2.52 12.43 -3.18
CA ALA A 31 -3.23 13.36 -2.29
C ALA A 31 -4.22 12.64 -1.36
N LEU A 32 -4.92 11.61 -1.83
CA LEU A 32 -5.80 10.78 -0.98
C LEU A 32 -5.02 10.02 0.10
N VAL A 33 -3.83 9.50 -0.22
CA VAL A 33 -2.99 8.80 0.76
C VAL A 33 -2.41 9.81 1.76
N SER A 34 -2.01 11.00 1.30
CA SER A 34 -1.43 12.14 2.03
C SER A 34 -0.14 11.87 2.82
N ASP A 35 0.05 10.67 3.36
CA ASP A 35 1.07 10.34 4.35
C ASP A 35 1.94 9.15 3.92
N TYR A 36 2.14 8.98 2.61
CA TYR A 36 2.84 7.84 2.03
C TYR A 36 4.30 7.71 2.53
N MET A 37 4.95 8.84 2.83
CA MET A 37 6.29 8.89 3.41
C MET A 37 6.31 8.24 4.79
N ASN A 38 5.37 8.61 5.66
CA ASN A 38 5.24 8.01 6.99
C ASN A 38 4.86 6.54 6.91
N ILE A 39 4.04 6.12 5.94
CA ILE A 39 3.76 4.71 5.73
C ILE A 39 5.08 3.96 5.48
N SER A 40 5.91 4.44 4.54
CA SER A 40 7.18 3.80 4.19
C SER A 40 8.18 3.82 5.35
N MET A 41 8.36 4.97 6.00
CA MET A 41 9.26 5.12 7.15
C MET A 41 8.84 4.23 8.30
N LYS A 42 7.54 4.16 8.61
CA LYS A 42 7.07 3.34 9.72
C LYS A 42 7.25 1.85 9.47
N ALA A 43 7.12 1.40 8.22
CA ALA A 43 7.47 0.02 7.84
C ALA A 43 8.94 -0.29 8.15
N LEU A 44 9.85 0.62 7.75
CA LEU A 44 11.28 0.47 8.01
C LEU A 44 11.57 0.46 9.52
N ASP A 45 11.03 1.42 10.28
CA ASP A 45 11.19 1.52 11.73
C ASP A 45 10.77 0.23 12.45
N ILE A 46 9.62 -0.35 12.08
CA ILE A 46 9.12 -1.58 12.71
C ILE A 46 10.10 -2.74 12.52
N THR A 47 10.69 -2.86 11.32
CA THR A 47 11.69 -3.91 11.08
C THR A 47 13.06 -3.60 11.69
N PHE A 48 13.36 -2.32 11.90
CA PHE A 48 14.66 -1.86 12.35
C PHE A 48 15.01 -2.43 13.71
N ASP A 49 14.04 -2.52 14.64
CA ASP A 49 14.25 -3.09 15.98
C ASP A 49 14.93 -4.47 15.90
N ILE A 50 14.38 -5.40 15.13
CA ILE A 50 14.94 -6.76 15.00
C ILE A 50 16.29 -6.75 14.29
N LEU A 51 16.42 -5.95 13.23
CA LEU A 51 17.69 -5.85 12.48
C LEU A 51 18.82 -5.23 13.30
N TYR A 52 18.49 -4.25 14.14
CA TYR A 52 19.42 -3.57 15.02
C TYR A 52 19.89 -4.51 16.13
N GLU A 53 18.96 -5.17 16.83
CA GLU A 53 19.32 -6.11 17.90
C GLU A 53 20.21 -7.23 17.37
N GLN A 54 19.86 -7.81 16.22
CA GLN A 54 20.70 -8.84 15.60
C GLN A 54 22.06 -8.29 15.14
N GLY A 55 22.11 -7.09 14.57
CA GLY A 55 23.34 -6.51 14.02
C GLY A 55 24.31 -5.97 15.08
N VAL A 56 23.79 -5.47 16.20
CA VAL A 56 24.59 -4.82 17.26
C VAL A 56 24.82 -5.75 18.45
N GLN A 57 23.79 -6.47 18.90
CA GLN A 57 23.89 -7.36 20.06
C GLN A 57 24.19 -8.81 19.68
N GLY A 58 23.97 -9.18 18.41
CA GLY A 58 24.17 -10.56 17.95
C GLY A 58 23.09 -11.54 18.43
N PHE A 59 22.02 -11.03 19.03
CA PHE A 59 20.92 -11.79 19.59
C PHE A 59 19.63 -10.95 19.55
N VAL A 60 18.49 -11.61 19.39
CA VAL A 60 17.15 -11.01 19.43
C VAL A 60 16.33 -11.72 20.49
N SER A 61 15.79 -10.97 21.45
CA SER A 61 14.99 -11.51 22.55
C SER A 61 13.54 -11.80 22.14
N LYS A 62 12.83 -12.58 22.97
CA LYS A 62 11.39 -12.81 22.79
C LYS A 62 10.60 -11.53 22.92
N GLU A 63 11.02 -10.65 23.81
CA GLU A 63 10.44 -9.33 24.04
C GLU A 63 10.55 -8.46 22.78
N ASP A 64 11.65 -8.56 22.02
CA ASP A 64 11.82 -7.84 20.76
C ASP A 64 10.84 -8.34 19.69
N PHE A 65 10.72 -9.67 19.55
CA PHE A 65 9.73 -10.27 18.66
C PHE A 65 8.29 -9.93 19.06
N GLN A 66 8.00 -9.84 20.35
CA GLN A 66 6.69 -9.40 20.83
C GLN A 66 6.41 -7.94 20.44
N ARG A 67 7.36 -7.02 20.68
CA ARG A 67 7.21 -5.60 20.29
C ARG A 67 7.05 -5.44 18.78
N PHE A 68 7.82 -6.21 18.00
CA PHE A 68 7.69 -6.27 16.55
C PHE A 68 6.27 -6.69 16.14
N ARG A 69 5.76 -7.80 16.71
CA ARG A 69 4.44 -8.36 16.37
C ARG A 69 3.32 -7.38 16.68
N GLU A 70 3.35 -6.76 17.87
CA GLU A 70 2.36 -5.77 18.29
C GLU A 70 2.37 -4.51 17.42
N SER A 71 3.56 -4.00 17.09
CA SER A 71 3.72 -2.83 16.23
C SER A 71 3.23 -3.11 14.81
N SER A 72 3.57 -4.29 14.29
CA SER A 72 3.13 -4.76 12.98
C SER A 72 1.61 -4.89 12.89
N LYS A 73 0.93 -5.44 13.90
CA LYS A 73 -0.54 -5.53 13.93
C LYS A 73 -1.21 -4.16 13.85
N LYS A 74 -0.77 -3.22 14.71
CA LYS A 74 -1.28 -1.84 14.71
C LYS A 74 -1.05 -1.15 13.36
N TYR A 75 0.07 -1.44 12.73
CA TYR A 75 0.41 -0.89 11.43
C TYR A 75 -0.43 -1.49 10.29
N ILE A 76 -0.66 -2.80 10.28
CA ILE A 76 -1.57 -3.49 9.33
C ILE A 76 -2.97 -2.88 9.39
N ASP A 77 -3.51 -2.62 10.59
CA ASP A 77 -4.84 -2.03 10.73
C ASP A 77 -4.90 -0.61 10.13
N LYS A 78 -3.84 0.19 10.28
CA LYS A 78 -3.74 1.51 9.63
C LYS A 78 -3.71 1.38 8.11
N LEU A 79 -2.94 0.45 7.57
CA LEU A 79 -2.86 0.20 6.12
C LEU A 79 -4.22 -0.23 5.56
N ARG A 80 -4.97 -1.05 6.30
CA ARG A 80 -6.33 -1.45 5.91
C ARG A 80 -7.24 -0.24 5.72
N LEU A 81 -7.22 0.72 6.65
CA LEU A 81 -7.98 1.97 6.53
C LEU A 81 -7.57 2.80 5.30
N VAL A 82 -6.28 2.84 4.97
CA VAL A 82 -5.79 3.53 3.77
C VAL A 82 -6.32 2.85 2.51
N LEU A 83 -6.26 1.52 2.43
CA LEU A 83 -6.79 0.76 1.29
C LEU A 83 -8.31 0.92 1.15
N GLU A 84 -9.06 0.87 2.26
CA GLU A 84 -10.51 1.15 2.28
C GLU A 84 -10.84 2.55 1.78
N LYS A 85 -10.04 3.55 2.15
CA LYS A 85 -10.16 4.92 1.64
C LYS A 85 -9.95 4.97 0.12
N LEU A 86 -8.95 4.27 -0.41
CA LEU A 86 -8.71 4.18 -1.85
C LEU A 86 -9.88 3.50 -2.59
N GLU A 87 -10.38 2.39 -2.05
CA GLU A 87 -11.53 1.67 -2.62
C GLU A 87 -12.81 2.52 -2.63
N THR A 88 -13.08 3.24 -1.54
CA THR A 88 -14.21 4.17 -1.43
C THR A 88 -14.13 5.30 -2.45
N ASN A 89 -12.91 5.70 -2.83
CA ASN A 89 -12.64 6.69 -3.88
C ASN A 89 -12.47 6.06 -5.27
N LYS A 90 -12.93 4.82 -5.47
CA LYS A 90 -12.95 4.10 -6.77
C LYS A 90 -11.57 3.84 -7.38
N VAL A 91 -10.51 3.84 -6.57
CA VAL A 91 -9.20 3.37 -7.03
C VAL A 91 -9.26 1.86 -7.20
N LYS A 92 -8.90 1.37 -8.40
CA LYS A 92 -8.94 -0.06 -8.73
C LYS A 92 -7.88 -0.81 -7.92
N LYS A 93 -8.16 -2.06 -7.53
CA LYS A 93 -7.18 -2.91 -6.83
C LYS A 93 -5.96 -3.26 -7.69
N SER A 94 -6.07 -3.13 -9.00
CA SER A 94 -4.98 -3.27 -9.97
C SER A 94 -4.17 -1.99 -10.16
N ASP A 95 -4.58 -0.86 -9.57
CA ASP A 95 -3.82 0.39 -9.64
C ASP A 95 -2.50 0.23 -8.88
N LYS A 96 -1.41 0.71 -9.48
CA LYS A 96 -0.05 0.55 -8.93
C LYS A 96 0.11 1.11 -7.52
N HIS A 97 -0.60 2.18 -7.17
CA HIS A 97 -0.52 2.82 -5.84
C HIS A 97 -1.24 1.97 -4.79
N TYR A 98 -2.40 1.42 -5.17
CA TYR A 98 -3.11 0.45 -4.34
C TYR A 98 -2.23 -0.79 -4.10
N VAL A 99 -1.67 -1.35 -5.19
CA VAL A 99 -0.78 -2.52 -5.13
C VAL A 99 0.43 -2.25 -4.25
N ALA A 100 1.03 -1.06 -4.34
CA ALA A 100 2.18 -0.69 -3.51
C ALA A 100 1.84 -0.73 -2.01
N ILE A 101 0.73 -0.09 -1.59
CA ILE A 101 0.29 -0.11 -0.18
C ILE A 101 -0.11 -1.54 0.25
N LYS A 102 -0.82 -2.27 -0.62
CA LYS A 102 -1.23 -3.65 -0.36
C LYS A 102 -0.03 -4.57 -0.15
N THR A 103 1.03 -4.39 -0.93
CA THR A 103 2.29 -5.15 -0.82
C THR A 103 2.97 -4.94 0.53
N ILE A 104 2.92 -3.71 1.07
CA ILE A 104 3.43 -3.44 2.43
C ILE A 104 2.57 -4.13 3.49
N MET A 105 1.25 -4.07 3.35
CA MET A 105 0.35 -4.73 4.28
C MET A 105 0.56 -6.25 4.30
N ASP A 106 0.62 -6.87 3.12
CA ASP A 106 0.83 -8.30 2.96
C ASP A 106 2.20 -8.72 3.47
N GLY A 107 3.25 -7.98 3.11
CA GLY A 107 4.58 -8.24 3.64
C GLY A 107 4.63 -8.18 5.16
N MET A 108 3.92 -7.24 5.79
CA MET A 108 3.87 -7.15 7.25
C MET A 108 3.05 -8.29 7.90
N ILE A 109 2.01 -8.76 7.22
CA ILE A 109 1.25 -9.96 7.63
C ILE A 109 2.15 -11.19 7.56
N ASP A 110 2.89 -11.35 6.46
CA ASP A 110 3.80 -12.47 6.26
C ASP A 110 4.86 -12.50 7.37
N LEU A 111 5.39 -11.35 7.79
CA LEU A 111 6.40 -11.28 8.86
C LEU A 111 5.86 -11.60 10.27
N GLN A 112 4.56 -11.79 10.49
CA GLN A 112 3.99 -12.04 11.83
C GLN A 112 4.55 -13.30 12.51
N ASP A 113 5.04 -14.27 11.74
CA ASP A 113 5.58 -15.54 12.22
C ASP A 113 7.11 -15.56 12.31
N ILE A 114 7.77 -14.41 12.16
CA ILE A 114 9.23 -14.33 11.99
C ILE A 114 10.06 -14.93 13.13
N GLU A 115 9.52 -14.97 14.35
CA GLU A 115 10.15 -15.62 15.51
C GLU A 115 10.30 -17.14 15.33
N SER A 116 9.45 -17.76 14.50
CA SER A 116 9.43 -19.22 14.31
C SER A 116 10.42 -19.73 13.26
N VAL A 117 11.12 -18.83 12.55
CA VAL A 117 12.10 -19.20 11.53
C VAL A 117 13.53 -18.99 12.02
N PRO A 118 14.54 -19.67 11.46
CA PRO A 118 15.93 -19.42 11.78
C PRO A 118 16.32 -17.94 11.59
N ILE A 119 17.16 -17.39 12.47
CA ILE A 119 17.47 -15.96 12.52
C ILE A 119 18.00 -15.41 11.18
N ASP A 120 18.81 -16.17 10.45
CA ASP A 120 19.32 -15.74 9.14
C ASP A 120 18.19 -15.59 8.11
N GLN A 121 17.19 -16.48 8.16
CA GLN A 121 16.00 -16.39 7.31
C GLN A 121 15.09 -15.24 7.74
N ALA A 122 14.94 -15.01 9.04
CA ALA A 122 14.22 -13.85 9.58
C ALA A 122 14.84 -12.54 9.07
N VAL A 123 16.15 -12.38 9.22
CA VAL A 123 16.89 -11.20 8.75
C VAL A 123 16.72 -11.01 7.24
N GLN A 124 16.80 -12.08 6.45
CA GLN A 124 16.60 -11.99 5.01
C GLN A 124 15.19 -11.52 4.66
N ARG A 125 14.14 -12.10 5.29
CA ARG A 125 12.75 -11.69 5.09
C ARG A 125 12.52 -10.21 5.43
N LEU A 126 13.14 -9.71 6.50
CA LEU A 126 13.07 -8.28 6.86
C LEU A 126 13.77 -7.39 5.84
N LYS A 127 14.94 -7.81 5.33
CA LYS A 127 15.65 -7.07 4.27
C LYS A 127 14.83 -7.02 2.98
N ASP A 128 14.25 -8.14 2.58
CA ASP A 128 13.38 -8.21 1.39
C ASP A 128 12.14 -7.33 1.55
N PHE A 129 11.55 -7.30 2.75
CA PHE A 129 10.47 -6.38 3.06
C PHE A 129 10.90 -4.91 3.00
N ASN A 130 12.10 -4.57 3.49
CA ASN A 130 12.62 -3.21 3.44
C ASN A 130 12.90 -2.73 2.02
N ILE A 131 13.10 -3.62 1.05
CA ILE A 131 13.12 -3.26 -0.38
C ILE A 131 11.72 -2.83 -0.81
N LYS A 132 10.69 -3.64 -0.53
CA LYS A 132 9.28 -3.31 -0.84
C LYS A 132 8.85 -1.98 -0.25
N ALA A 133 9.26 -1.67 0.98
CA ALA A 133 8.99 -0.39 1.64
C ALA A 133 9.59 0.81 0.90
N ARG A 134 10.80 0.66 0.35
CA ARG A 134 11.44 1.70 -0.49
C ARG A 134 10.77 1.83 -1.85
N ASP A 135 10.41 0.71 -2.47
CA ASP A 135 9.68 0.72 -3.75
C ASP A 135 8.31 1.41 -3.62
N MET A 136 7.65 1.24 -2.46
CA MET A 136 6.42 1.96 -2.14
C MET A 136 6.68 3.47 -2.07
N PHE A 137 7.71 3.91 -1.33
CA PHE A 137 8.09 5.33 -1.27
C PHE A 137 8.30 5.91 -2.68
N ASP A 138 9.06 5.23 -3.52
CA ASP A 138 9.35 5.65 -4.90
C ASP A 138 8.10 5.67 -5.80
N CYS A 139 7.12 4.82 -5.49
CA CYS A 139 5.84 4.82 -6.19
C CYS A 139 5.14 6.18 -6.07
N PHE A 140 5.22 6.83 -4.91
CA PHE A 140 4.51 8.07 -4.60
C PHE A 140 5.40 9.33 -4.65
N SER A 141 6.70 9.24 -4.37
CA SER A 141 7.62 10.39 -4.27
C SER A 141 7.67 11.25 -5.53
N LYS A 142 7.47 10.65 -6.71
CA LYS A 142 7.41 11.39 -7.98
C LYS A 142 6.24 12.36 -8.12
N TYR A 143 5.26 12.31 -7.20
CA TYR A 143 4.11 13.22 -7.18
C TYR A 143 4.26 14.36 -6.17
N GLU A 144 5.35 14.41 -5.42
CA GLU A 144 5.66 15.59 -4.61
C GLU A 144 5.95 16.78 -5.52
N ASP A 145 5.19 17.86 -5.34
CA ASP A 145 5.53 19.13 -5.95
C ASP A 145 6.87 19.58 -5.35
N LYS A 146 7.91 19.67 -6.19
CA LYS A 146 9.22 20.24 -5.83
C LYS A 146 9.17 21.74 -5.52
N SER A 147 7.98 22.32 -5.29
CA SER A 147 7.77 23.74 -5.11
C SER A 147 8.04 24.25 -3.68
N PHE A 148 8.54 23.40 -2.78
CA PHE A 148 8.96 23.79 -1.43
C PHE A 148 10.37 23.31 -1.08
N THR A 149 11.36 23.72 -1.87
CA THR A 149 12.63 24.17 -1.29
C THR A 149 12.54 25.70 -1.16
N LYS A 150 12.13 26.16 0.01
CA LYS A 150 12.36 27.53 0.48
C LYS A 150 13.39 27.49 1.59
#